data_AF-A0A0B1RW25-F1
#
_entry.id   AF-A0A0B1RW25-F1
#
_cell.length_a   1.000
_cell.length_b   1.000
_cell.length_c   1.000
_cell.angle_alpha   90.00
_cell.angle_beta   90.00
_cell.angle_gamma   90.00
#
_symmetry.space_group_name_H-M   'P 1'
#
loop_
_entity.id
_entity.type
_entity.pdbx_description
1 polymer ?
#
loop_
_entity_poly.entity_id
_entity_poly.type
_entity_poly.pdbx_seq_one_letter_code
_entity_poly.pdbx_strand_id
1 'polypeptide(L)'
;TSAEAEQLIAQHAERRAEIDGRQDELHILHEEGQRLIAEQPEHKPEVQRAHKRVQNSEHQLRQTWEAEKASLQRTLEWLQWCDQAGMCERWLADKENLLKQGDIGDAPDALLIKSHDAFEETVKKQGEKLDKLKYDADKLLASDNEYRGDIEARCEEVLQRHAAMLESSAKRRGLLCDSKKYHEFIRTCGELITWINAKLQLAYDESYLDPTNLRAKLQKHLAFDSELTENEKRLVAVEAQGEQLIKEKHFMSEQVRAQLGELRSGWDELRTKSALKTQRLREAYEAHTL
;
A
#
# COMPACT_ATOMS: atom_id res chain seq x y z
N THR A 1 20.44 10.15 -24.71
CA THR A 1 20.28 9.29 -23.51
C THR A 1 21.14 9.83 -22.37
N SER A 2 20.95 9.43 -21.10
CA SER A 2 21.81 9.87 -19.99
C SER A 2 23.30 9.58 -20.26
N ALA A 3 23.59 8.40 -20.81
CA ALA A 3 24.95 7.98 -21.16
C ALA A 3 25.62 8.88 -22.23
N GLU A 4 24.86 9.32 -23.24
CA GLU A 4 25.38 10.26 -24.25
C GLU A 4 25.66 11.64 -23.64
N ALA A 5 24.81 12.13 -22.72
CA ALA A 5 25.03 13.39 -22.03
C ALA A 5 26.28 13.33 -21.14
N GLU A 6 26.51 12.21 -20.43
CA GLU A 6 27.73 11.97 -19.66
C GLU A 6 28.98 11.97 -20.54
N GLN A 7 28.91 11.37 -21.73
CA GLN A 7 30.01 11.40 -22.69
C GLN A 7 30.31 12.82 -23.18
N LEU A 8 29.29 13.61 -23.48
CA LEU A 8 29.46 15.02 -23.88
C LEU A 8 30.09 15.85 -22.77
N ILE A 9 29.69 15.63 -21.51
CA ILE A 9 30.32 16.29 -20.35
C ILE A 9 31.79 15.89 -20.21
N ALA A 10 32.12 14.61 -20.43
CA ALA A 10 33.51 14.14 -20.40
C ALA A 10 34.37 14.82 -21.50
N GLN A 11 33.86 14.89 -22.73
CA GLN A 11 34.52 15.62 -23.83
C GLN A 11 34.66 17.11 -23.50
N HIS A 12 33.67 17.70 -22.83
CA HIS A 12 33.71 19.10 -22.42
C HIS A 12 34.76 19.35 -21.33
N ALA A 13 34.97 18.40 -20.43
CA ALA A 13 36.04 18.43 -19.44
C ALA A 13 37.44 18.29 -20.09
N GLU A 14 37.56 17.49 -21.15
CA GLU A 14 38.81 17.40 -21.93
C GLU A 14 39.14 18.74 -22.60
N ARG A 15 38.15 19.40 -23.22
CA ARG A 15 38.33 20.75 -23.78
C ARG A 15 38.75 21.77 -22.71
N ARG A 16 38.30 21.60 -21.46
CA ARG A 16 38.76 22.46 -20.36
C ARG A 16 40.23 22.25 -20.05
N ALA A 17 40.68 21.00 -20.01
CA ALA A 17 42.09 20.69 -19.79
C ALA A 17 42.96 21.28 -20.90
N GLU A 18 42.49 21.29 -22.15
CA GLU A 18 43.19 21.97 -23.25
C GLU A 18 43.24 23.49 -23.06
N ILE A 19 42.12 24.13 -22.68
CA ILE A 19 42.06 25.57 -22.41
C ILE A 19 43.02 25.96 -21.28
N ASP A 20 43.01 25.20 -20.18
CA ASP A 20 43.85 25.46 -19.01
C ASP A 20 45.33 25.13 -19.31
N GLY A 21 45.61 24.14 -20.16
CA GLY A 21 46.97 23.80 -20.58
C GLY A 21 47.65 24.88 -21.45
N ARG A 22 46.88 25.72 -22.16
CA ARG A 22 47.40 26.84 -22.96
C ARG A 22 47.56 28.14 -22.16
N GLN A 23 47.26 28.12 -20.85
CA GLN A 23 47.21 29.32 -20.03
C GLN A 23 48.58 29.97 -19.85
N ASP A 24 49.65 29.18 -19.77
CA ASP A 24 51.03 29.66 -19.69
C ASP A 24 51.48 30.35 -20.99
N GLU A 25 51.16 29.76 -22.15
CA GLU A 25 51.47 30.35 -23.46
C GLU A 25 50.74 31.68 -23.65
N LEU A 26 49.46 31.75 -23.23
CA LEU A 26 48.67 32.97 -23.25
C LEU A 26 49.24 34.03 -22.30
N HIS A 27 49.72 33.64 -21.11
CA HIS A 27 50.38 34.56 -20.18
C HIS A 27 51.62 35.19 -20.80
N ILE A 28 52.49 34.38 -21.41
CA ILE A 28 53.69 34.85 -22.12
C ILE A 28 53.31 35.82 -23.25
N LEU A 29 52.30 35.46 -24.07
CA LEU A 29 51.81 36.32 -25.15
C LEU A 29 51.28 37.67 -24.63
N HIS A 30 50.63 37.66 -23.46
CA HIS A 30 50.15 38.90 -22.84
C HIS A 30 51.31 39.78 -22.37
N GLU A 31 52.33 39.20 -21.75
CA GLU A 31 53.55 39.93 -21.34
C GLU A 31 54.29 40.52 -22.55
N GLU A 32 54.48 39.74 -23.62
CA GLU A 32 55.12 40.20 -24.85
C GLU A 32 54.32 41.33 -25.53
N GLY A 33 52.99 41.19 -25.58
CA GLY A 33 52.10 42.22 -26.10
C GLY A 33 52.23 43.54 -25.33
N GLN A 34 52.27 43.48 -23.99
CA GLN A 34 52.45 44.67 -23.15
C GLN A 34 53.84 45.29 -23.32
N ARG A 35 54.90 44.49 -23.44
CA ARG A 35 56.26 44.96 -23.70
C ARG A 35 56.34 45.70 -25.03
N LEU A 36 55.82 45.13 -26.12
CA LEU A 36 55.81 45.75 -27.45
C LEU A 36 55.04 47.08 -27.46
N ILE A 37 53.94 47.17 -26.71
CA ILE A 37 53.17 48.41 -26.53
C ILE A 37 53.98 49.52 -25.85
N ALA A 38 54.89 49.15 -24.93
CA ALA A 38 55.74 50.09 -24.21
C ALA A 38 56.98 50.50 -25.00
N GLU A 39 57.60 49.55 -25.70
CA GLU A 39 58.91 49.73 -26.36
C GLU A 39 58.81 50.21 -27.82
N GLN A 40 57.69 49.99 -28.52
CA GLN A 40 57.52 50.35 -29.94
C GLN A 40 56.29 51.25 -30.17
N PRO A 41 56.41 52.58 -29.96
CA PRO A 41 55.30 53.52 -30.07
C PRO A 41 54.65 53.57 -31.46
N GLU A 42 55.42 53.29 -32.52
CA GLU A 42 54.98 53.30 -33.91
C GLU A 42 54.01 52.16 -34.27
N HIS A 43 54.15 51.00 -33.62
CA HIS A 43 53.27 49.83 -33.81
C HIS A 43 52.20 49.70 -32.72
N LYS A 44 52.27 50.53 -31.67
CA LYS A 44 51.38 50.51 -30.50
C LYS A 44 49.88 50.37 -30.84
N PRO A 45 49.28 51.13 -31.79
CA PRO A 45 47.85 51.01 -32.06
C PRO A 45 47.45 49.64 -32.61
N GLU A 46 48.32 49.01 -33.41
CA GLU A 46 48.07 47.70 -33.99
C GLU A 46 48.24 46.58 -32.96
N VAL A 47 49.33 46.61 -32.19
CA VAL A 47 49.58 45.65 -31.11
C VAL A 47 48.50 45.74 -30.04
N GLN A 48 48.05 46.94 -29.66
CA GLN A 48 46.94 47.13 -28.73
C GLN A 48 45.63 46.52 -29.25
N ARG A 49 45.29 46.72 -30.52
CA ARG A 49 44.11 46.09 -31.13
C ARG A 49 44.21 44.57 -31.12
N ALA A 50 45.37 44.02 -31.51
CA ALA A 50 45.59 42.58 -31.52
C ALA A 50 45.49 41.97 -30.11
N HIS A 51 46.18 42.56 -29.13
CA HIS A 51 46.15 42.14 -27.73
C HIS A 51 44.72 42.19 -27.16
N LYS A 52 43.96 43.25 -27.45
CA LYS A 52 42.57 43.36 -27.00
C LYS A 52 41.67 42.30 -27.65
N ARG A 53 41.89 41.96 -28.92
CA ARG A 53 41.16 40.85 -29.58
C ARG A 53 41.45 39.52 -28.88
N VAL A 54 42.72 39.21 -28.57
CA VAL A 54 43.09 37.98 -27.86
C VAL A 54 42.42 37.92 -26.48
N GLN A 55 42.49 39.00 -25.69
CA GLN A 55 41.81 39.09 -24.39
C GLN A 55 40.30 38.85 -24.50
N ASN A 56 39.64 39.47 -25.48
CA ASN A 56 38.21 39.31 -25.69
C ASN A 56 37.87 37.88 -26.11
N SER A 57 38.65 37.26 -27.01
CA SER A 57 38.44 35.88 -27.45
C SER A 57 38.67 34.88 -26.32
N GLU A 58 39.68 35.07 -25.47
CA GLU A 58 39.91 34.22 -24.28
C GLU A 58 38.73 34.32 -23.31
N HIS A 59 38.27 35.53 -23.02
CA HIS A 59 37.13 35.75 -22.14
C HIS A 59 35.85 35.11 -22.70
N GLN A 60 35.58 35.29 -23.99
CA GLN A 60 34.44 34.67 -24.67
C GLN A 60 34.52 33.14 -24.61
N LEU A 61 35.68 32.55 -24.91
CA LEU A 61 35.88 31.09 -24.85
C LEU A 61 35.56 30.51 -23.47
N ARG A 62 36.03 31.16 -22.39
CA ARG A 62 35.73 30.74 -21.02
C ARG A 62 34.24 30.89 -20.70
N GLN A 63 33.63 32.02 -21.08
CA GLN A 63 32.20 32.23 -20.88
C GLN A 63 31.33 31.20 -21.61
N THR A 64 31.63 30.94 -22.89
CA THR A 64 30.90 29.94 -23.69
C THR A 64 31.09 28.54 -23.12
N TRP A 65 32.29 28.21 -22.65
CA TRP A 65 32.55 26.92 -22.03
C TRP A 65 31.76 26.73 -20.73
N GLU A 66 31.73 27.72 -19.83
CA GLU A 66 30.96 27.65 -18.58
C GLU A 66 29.45 27.57 -18.86
N ALA A 67 28.96 28.35 -19.84
CA ALA A 67 27.56 28.31 -20.24
C ALA A 67 27.14 26.95 -20.82
N GLU A 68 27.96 26.38 -21.71
CA GLU A 68 27.73 25.05 -22.29
C GLU A 68 27.81 23.95 -21.22
N LYS A 69 28.77 24.04 -20.29
CA LYS A 69 28.86 23.13 -19.14
C LYS A 69 27.59 23.15 -18.31
N ALA A 70 27.10 24.34 -17.95
CA ALA A 70 25.88 24.48 -17.18
C ALA A 70 24.65 23.95 -17.94
N SER A 71 24.60 24.13 -19.26
CA SER A 71 23.55 23.56 -20.11
C SER A 71 23.60 22.02 -20.13
N LEU A 72 24.77 21.43 -20.38
CA LEU A 72 24.96 19.99 -20.41
C LEU A 72 24.61 19.34 -19.06
N GLN A 73 25.01 19.96 -17.96
CA GLN A 73 24.69 19.50 -16.61
C GLN A 73 23.17 19.49 -16.36
N ARG A 74 22.45 20.56 -16.73
CA ARG A 74 20.99 20.63 -16.62
C ARG A 74 20.31 19.54 -17.45
N THR A 75 20.77 19.32 -18.68
CA THR A 75 20.24 18.25 -19.55
C THR A 75 20.49 16.87 -18.96
N LEU A 76 21.67 16.62 -18.38
CA LEU A 76 21.96 15.35 -17.72
C LEU A 76 21.02 15.12 -16.52
N GLU A 77 20.88 16.11 -15.64
CA GLU A 77 20.00 16.00 -14.46
C GLU A 77 18.54 15.73 -14.86
N TRP A 78 18.06 16.38 -15.92
CA TRP A 78 16.74 16.11 -16.50
C TRP A 78 16.61 14.67 -17.02
N LEU A 79 17.59 14.18 -17.80
CA LEU A 79 17.55 12.84 -18.36
C LEU A 79 17.59 11.77 -17.26
N GLN A 80 18.42 11.96 -16.24
CA GLN A 80 18.49 11.07 -15.08
C GLN A 80 17.16 11.04 -14.32
N TRP A 81 16.51 12.19 -14.16
CA TRP A 81 15.19 12.26 -13.56
C TRP A 81 14.13 11.54 -14.42
N CYS A 82 14.16 11.70 -15.74
CA CYS A 82 13.28 11.00 -16.67
C CYS A 82 13.42 9.47 -16.58
N ASP A 83 14.65 8.97 -16.46
CA ASP A 83 14.91 7.55 -16.28
C ASP A 83 14.31 7.04 -14.96
N GLN A 84 14.48 7.80 -13.87
CA GLN A 84 13.91 7.47 -12.56
C GLN A 84 12.36 7.49 -12.58
N ALA A 85 11.75 8.52 -13.20
CA ALA A 85 10.31 8.60 -13.38
C ALA A 85 9.79 7.40 -14.18
N GLY A 86 10.44 7.06 -15.29
CA GLY A 86 10.07 5.90 -16.11
C GLY A 86 10.22 4.55 -15.39
N MET A 87 11.15 4.43 -14.42
CA MET A 87 11.20 3.26 -13.54
C MET A 87 10.02 3.21 -12.58
N CYS A 88 9.63 4.35 -12.00
CA CYS A 88 8.48 4.43 -11.10
C CYS A 88 7.15 4.16 -11.82
N GLU A 89 6.97 4.69 -13.02
CA GLU A 89 5.77 4.48 -13.85
C GLU A 89 5.58 3.03 -14.26
N ARG A 90 6.65 2.34 -14.68
CA ARG A 90 6.60 0.91 -15.00
C ARG A 90 6.21 0.10 -13.77
N TRP A 91 6.82 0.40 -12.63
CA TRP A 91 6.48 -0.26 -11.38
C TRP A 91 5.01 -0.02 -10.99
N LEU A 92 4.51 1.21 -11.12
CA LEU A 92 3.11 1.54 -10.84
C LEU A 92 2.17 0.78 -11.77
N ALA A 93 2.46 0.75 -13.07
CA ALA A 93 1.66 0.01 -14.04
C ALA A 93 1.58 -1.49 -13.70
N ASP A 94 2.72 -2.11 -13.33
CA ASP A 94 2.76 -3.51 -12.93
C ASP A 94 1.90 -3.76 -11.68
N LYS A 95 2.00 -2.90 -10.65
CA LYS A 95 1.24 -3.07 -9.40
C LYS A 95 -0.24 -2.75 -9.55
N GLU A 96 -0.59 -1.74 -10.33
CA GLU A 96 -1.99 -1.43 -10.67
C GLU A 96 -2.65 -2.61 -11.40
N ASN A 97 -1.92 -3.27 -12.32
CA ASN A 97 -2.42 -4.47 -12.99
C ASN A 97 -2.62 -5.63 -12.02
N LEU A 98 -1.69 -5.86 -11.09
CA LEU A 98 -1.84 -6.88 -10.04
C LEU A 98 -3.03 -6.61 -9.11
N LEU A 99 -3.28 -5.34 -8.76
CA LEU A 99 -4.45 -4.97 -7.96
C LEU A 99 -5.76 -5.22 -8.72
N LYS A 100 -5.81 -4.92 -10.02
CA LYS A 100 -6.99 -5.15 -10.88
C LYS A 100 -7.26 -6.64 -11.12
N GLN A 101 -6.20 -7.44 -11.29
CA GLN A 101 -6.29 -8.88 -11.53
C GLN A 101 -6.51 -9.69 -10.24
N GLY A 102 -6.34 -9.07 -9.08
CA GLY A 102 -6.37 -9.76 -7.80
C GLY A 102 -7.76 -10.28 -7.46
N ASP A 103 -8.04 -11.50 -7.89
CA ASP A 103 -9.21 -12.28 -7.50
C ASP A 103 -9.32 -12.37 -5.99
N ILE A 104 -10.54 -12.21 -5.49
CA ILE A 104 -10.96 -12.49 -4.10
C ILE A 104 -11.19 -14.01 -3.96
N GLY A 105 -10.35 -14.83 -4.61
CA GLY A 105 -10.64 -16.22 -4.95
C GLY A 105 -9.98 -17.26 -4.05
N ASP A 106 -10.83 -18.17 -3.53
CA ASP A 106 -10.67 -19.54 -2.99
C ASP A 106 -9.54 -19.89 -2.01
N ALA A 107 -8.59 -18.98 -1.77
CA ALA A 107 -7.56 -19.15 -0.78
C ALA A 107 -8.07 -18.74 0.62
N PRO A 108 -7.59 -19.37 1.70
CA PRO A 108 -7.89 -18.94 3.07
C PRO A 108 -7.60 -17.44 3.29
N ASP A 109 -8.52 -16.72 3.95
CA ASP A 109 -8.40 -15.27 4.17
C ASP A 109 -7.07 -14.88 4.84
N ALA A 110 -6.56 -15.72 5.75
CA ALA A 110 -5.28 -15.49 6.42
C ALA A 110 -4.10 -15.42 5.45
N LEU A 111 -4.11 -16.24 4.39
CA LEU A 111 -3.07 -16.22 3.35
C LEU A 111 -3.23 -15.01 2.44
N LEU A 112 -4.47 -14.68 2.06
CA LEU A 112 -4.77 -13.49 1.26
C LEU A 112 -4.37 -12.20 1.97
N ILE A 113 -4.69 -12.07 3.27
CA ILE A 113 -4.29 -10.94 4.10
C ILE A 113 -2.76 -10.85 4.20
N LYS A 114 -2.07 -11.96 4.46
CA LYS A 114 -0.60 -11.98 4.53
C LYS A 114 0.06 -11.60 3.20
N SER A 115 -0.51 -12.04 2.09
CA SER A 115 -0.05 -11.64 0.75
C SER A 115 -0.26 -10.14 0.53
N HIS A 116 -1.40 -9.60 0.97
CA HIS A 116 -1.71 -8.18 0.89
C HIS A 116 -0.84 -7.32 1.83
N ASP A 117 -0.48 -7.82 3.03
CA ASP A 117 0.51 -7.18 3.91
C ASP A 117 1.85 -6.99 3.19
N ALA A 118 2.32 -8.05 2.52
CA ALA A 118 3.57 -8.00 1.76
C ALA A 118 3.47 -7.02 0.58
N PHE A 119 2.32 -6.96 -0.10
CA PHE A 119 2.06 -5.98 -1.15
C PHE A 119 2.13 -4.54 -0.60
N GLU A 120 1.44 -4.25 0.50
CA GLU A 120 1.44 -2.91 1.11
C GLU A 120 2.83 -2.46 1.56
N GLU A 121 3.65 -3.37 2.07
CA GLU A 121 5.05 -3.07 2.40
C GLU A 121 5.86 -2.69 1.15
N THR A 122 5.61 -3.35 0.00
CA THR A 122 6.26 -2.95 -1.26
C THR A 122 5.79 -1.58 -1.77
N VAL A 123 4.50 -1.25 -1.59
CA VAL A 123 3.94 0.06 -1.94
C VAL A 123 4.55 1.15 -1.06
N LYS A 124 4.65 0.92 0.24
CA LYS A 124 5.26 1.86 1.19
C LYS A 124 6.71 2.19 0.81
N LYS A 125 7.51 1.18 0.51
CA LYS A 125 8.91 1.36 0.05
C LYS A 125 9.01 2.11 -1.28
N GLN A 126 8.02 1.94 -2.16
CA GLN A 126 7.97 2.72 -3.39
C GLN A 126 7.63 4.19 -3.12
N GLY A 127 6.78 4.47 -2.12
CA GLY A 127 6.48 5.83 -1.66
C GLY A 127 7.75 6.63 -1.33
N GLU A 128 8.71 6.03 -0.63
CA GLU A 128 10.00 6.68 -0.33
C GLU A 128 10.79 7.07 -1.60
N LYS A 129 10.71 6.26 -2.67
CA LYS A 129 11.33 6.58 -3.95
C LYS A 129 10.59 7.70 -4.69
N LEU A 130 9.27 7.77 -4.55
CA LEU A 130 8.46 8.84 -5.12
C LEU A 130 8.69 10.17 -4.41
N ASP A 131 8.88 10.15 -3.09
CA ASP A 131 9.26 11.34 -2.32
C ASP A 131 10.61 11.89 -2.81
N LYS A 132 11.58 11.00 -3.06
CA LYS A 132 12.85 11.40 -3.68
C LYS A 132 12.66 11.93 -5.10
N LEU A 133 11.87 11.25 -5.93
CA LEU A 133 11.58 11.69 -7.31
C LEU A 133 10.95 13.10 -7.32
N LYS A 134 10.06 13.38 -6.38
CA LYS A 134 9.45 14.69 -6.19
C LYS A 134 10.47 15.73 -5.75
N TYR A 135 11.30 15.41 -4.76
CA TYR A 135 12.38 16.31 -4.33
C TYR A 135 13.33 16.68 -5.47
N ASP A 136 13.73 15.68 -6.28
CA ASP A 136 14.59 15.91 -7.45
C ASP A 136 13.86 16.73 -8.54
N ALA A 137 12.54 16.54 -8.71
CA ALA A 137 11.70 17.37 -9.57
C ALA A 137 11.67 18.84 -9.11
N ASP A 138 11.42 19.08 -7.82
CA ASP A 138 11.37 20.42 -7.23
C ASP A 138 12.72 21.14 -7.40
N LYS A 139 13.84 20.42 -7.26
CA LYS A 139 15.18 20.95 -7.52
C LYS A 139 15.36 21.37 -8.98
N LEU A 140 14.92 20.54 -9.93
CA LEU A 140 14.95 20.88 -11.36
C LEU A 140 14.08 22.11 -11.67
N LEU A 141 12.92 22.22 -11.03
CA LEU A 141 12.00 23.36 -11.13
C LEU A 141 12.50 24.62 -10.41
N ALA A 142 13.50 24.54 -9.55
CA ALA A 142 14.14 25.74 -9.00
C ALA A 142 15.12 26.39 -10.00
N SER A 143 15.57 25.64 -11.00
CA SER A 143 16.47 26.12 -12.05
C SER A 143 15.70 26.64 -13.27
N ASP A 144 16.37 27.49 -14.06
CA ASP A 144 15.89 27.86 -15.40
C ASP A 144 16.04 26.64 -16.32
N ASN A 145 14.96 25.89 -16.46
CA ASN A 145 14.88 24.61 -17.17
C ASN A 145 13.82 24.74 -18.27
N GLU A 146 14.10 24.22 -19.45
CA GLU A 146 13.18 24.28 -20.59
C GLU A 146 12.04 23.24 -20.48
N TYR A 147 12.22 22.22 -19.64
CA TYR A 147 11.30 21.08 -19.51
C TYR A 147 10.34 21.18 -18.31
N ARG A 148 10.11 22.38 -17.76
CA ARG A 148 9.29 22.58 -16.54
C ARG A 148 7.90 21.99 -16.65
N GLY A 149 7.21 22.23 -17.77
CA GLY A 149 5.85 21.72 -17.98
C GLY A 149 5.81 20.18 -17.98
N ASP A 150 6.79 19.53 -18.59
CA ASP A 150 6.89 18.07 -18.61
C ASP A 150 7.21 17.51 -17.22
N ILE A 151 8.10 18.17 -16.46
CA ILE A 151 8.42 17.79 -15.07
C ILE A 151 7.16 17.87 -14.19
N GLU A 152 6.45 19.00 -14.23
CA GLU A 152 5.26 19.23 -13.43
C GLU A 152 4.16 18.21 -13.75
N ALA A 153 3.82 18.07 -15.04
CA ALA A 153 2.76 17.15 -15.49
C ALA A 153 3.08 15.70 -15.11
N ARG A 154 4.31 15.24 -15.36
CA ARG A 154 4.72 13.86 -15.09
C ARG A 154 4.84 13.57 -13.60
N CYS A 155 5.33 14.53 -12.81
CA CYS A 155 5.38 14.39 -11.35
C CYS A 155 3.96 14.30 -10.77
N GLU A 156 3.06 15.18 -11.21
CA GLU A 156 1.66 15.15 -10.79
C GLU A 156 0.99 13.82 -11.14
N GLU A 157 1.13 13.34 -12.38
CA GLU A 157 0.55 12.06 -12.81
C GLU A 157 1.02 10.89 -11.93
N VAL A 158 2.33 10.76 -11.71
CA VAL A 158 2.91 9.67 -10.93
C VAL A 158 2.43 9.71 -9.47
N LEU A 159 2.35 10.91 -8.87
CA LEU A 159 1.87 11.08 -7.50
C LEU A 159 0.37 10.76 -7.37
N GLN A 160 -0.45 11.21 -8.34
CA GLN A 160 -1.88 10.90 -8.37
C GLN A 160 -2.13 9.39 -8.51
N ARG A 161 -1.39 8.72 -9.40
CA ARG A 161 -1.47 7.26 -9.57
C ARG A 161 -1.08 6.51 -8.30
N HIS A 162 -0.02 6.94 -7.62
CA HIS A 162 0.38 6.36 -6.34
C HIS A 162 -0.69 6.56 -5.25
N ALA A 163 -1.28 7.75 -5.16
CA ALA A 163 -2.36 8.01 -4.22
C ALA A 163 -3.59 7.12 -4.50
N ALA A 164 -4.01 7.00 -5.76
CA ALA A 164 -5.11 6.11 -6.15
C ALA A 164 -4.82 4.63 -5.86
N MET A 165 -3.55 4.20 -5.98
CA MET A 165 -3.12 2.86 -5.62
C MET A 165 -3.21 2.63 -4.10
N LEU A 166 -2.83 3.61 -3.28
CA LEU A 166 -2.98 3.53 -1.82
C LEU A 166 -4.45 3.41 -1.41
N GLU A 167 -5.33 4.21 -2.00
CA GLU A 167 -6.78 4.11 -1.75
C GLU A 167 -7.34 2.74 -2.17
N SER A 168 -6.94 2.25 -3.35
CA SER A 168 -7.34 0.93 -3.83
C SER A 168 -6.85 -0.19 -2.92
N SER A 169 -5.62 -0.07 -2.41
CA SER A 169 -5.05 -1.02 -1.44
C SER A 169 -5.81 -1.01 -0.12
N ALA A 170 -6.12 0.17 0.41
CA ALA A 170 -6.90 0.31 1.64
C ALA A 170 -8.32 -0.26 1.50
N LYS A 171 -8.97 -0.03 0.36
CA LYS A 171 -10.27 -0.63 0.06
C LYS A 171 -10.19 -2.16 0.02
N ARG A 172 -9.16 -2.72 -0.64
CA ARG A 172 -8.93 -4.18 -0.69
C ARG A 172 -8.68 -4.76 0.70
N ARG A 173 -7.88 -4.09 1.52
CA ARG A 173 -7.65 -4.45 2.93
C ARG A 173 -8.98 -4.56 3.69
N GLY A 174 -9.84 -3.55 3.58
CA GLY A 174 -11.17 -3.56 4.20
C GLY A 174 -11.98 -4.79 3.78
N LEU A 175 -12.08 -5.06 2.48
CA LEU A 175 -12.81 -6.21 1.94
C LEU A 175 -12.25 -7.56 2.45
N LEU A 176 -10.93 -7.71 2.54
CA LEU A 176 -10.30 -8.92 3.07
C LEU A 176 -10.58 -9.12 4.57
N CYS A 177 -10.54 -8.05 5.36
CA CYS A 177 -10.89 -8.10 6.78
C CYS A 177 -12.37 -8.47 6.97
N ASP A 178 -13.25 -7.91 6.15
CA ASP A 178 -14.69 -8.20 6.19
C ASP A 178 -14.99 -9.65 5.78
N SER A 179 -14.35 -10.14 4.71
CA SER A 179 -14.40 -11.57 4.29
C SER A 179 -14.00 -12.50 5.43
N LYS A 180 -12.87 -12.21 6.10
CA LYS A 180 -12.39 -12.98 7.25
C LYS A 180 -13.42 -13.02 8.39
N LYS A 181 -13.96 -11.86 8.80
CA LYS A 181 -14.99 -11.79 9.85
C LYS A 181 -16.23 -12.60 9.47
N TYR A 182 -16.64 -12.55 8.20
CA TYR A 182 -17.78 -13.30 7.70
C TYR A 182 -17.53 -14.81 7.75
N HIS A 183 -16.38 -15.32 7.28
CA HIS A 183 -16.08 -16.74 7.36
C HIS A 183 -15.93 -17.25 8.80
N GLU A 184 -15.35 -16.43 9.69
CA GLU A 184 -15.31 -16.74 11.13
C GLU A 184 -16.71 -16.85 11.74
N PHE A 185 -17.62 -15.94 11.36
CA PHE A 185 -19.02 -15.97 11.77
C PHE A 185 -19.72 -17.25 11.27
N ILE A 186 -19.64 -17.55 9.97
CA ILE A 186 -20.27 -18.73 9.36
C ILE A 186 -19.79 -20.03 10.02
N ARG A 187 -18.46 -20.17 10.24
CA ARG A 187 -17.90 -21.32 10.94
C ARG A 187 -18.50 -21.45 12.35
N THR A 188 -18.55 -20.35 13.10
CA THR A 188 -19.07 -20.35 14.48
C THR A 188 -20.57 -20.66 14.52
N CYS A 189 -21.36 -20.13 13.59
CA CYS A 189 -22.76 -20.49 13.41
C CYS A 189 -22.93 -21.99 13.14
N GLY A 190 -22.18 -22.56 12.19
CA GLY A 190 -22.24 -23.98 11.87
C GLY A 190 -21.89 -24.89 13.06
N GLU A 191 -20.86 -24.52 13.83
CA GLU A 191 -20.50 -25.22 15.08
C GLU A 191 -21.63 -25.17 16.12
N LEU A 192 -22.27 -24.02 16.31
CA LEU A 192 -23.40 -23.89 17.22
C LEU A 192 -24.64 -24.64 16.73
N ILE A 193 -24.98 -24.57 15.44
CA ILE A 193 -26.11 -25.31 14.86
C ILE A 193 -25.90 -26.82 15.04
N THR A 194 -24.69 -27.32 14.78
CA THR A 194 -24.34 -28.73 14.99
C THR A 194 -24.52 -29.13 16.45
N TRP A 195 -24.06 -28.28 17.37
CA TRP A 195 -24.23 -28.51 18.81
C TRP A 195 -25.71 -28.46 19.22
N ILE A 196 -26.49 -27.49 18.74
CA ILE A 196 -27.93 -27.37 19.02
C ILE A 196 -28.66 -28.62 18.56
N ASN A 197 -28.39 -29.08 17.33
CA ASN A 197 -28.99 -30.28 16.78
C ASN A 197 -28.67 -31.53 17.61
N ALA A 198 -27.42 -31.67 18.07
CA ALA A 198 -27.03 -32.77 18.96
C ALA A 198 -27.76 -32.71 20.32
N LYS A 199 -27.90 -31.51 20.91
CA LYS A 199 -28.62 -31.31 22.18
C LYS A 199 -30.13 -31.50 22.03
N LEU A 200 -30.71 -31.12 20.88
CA LEU A 200 -32.11 -31.37 20.56
C LEU A 200 -32.44 -32.85 20.61
N GLN A 201 -31.59 -33.73 20.05
CA GLN A 201 -31.80 -35.18 20.14
C GLN A 201 -31.89 -35.68 21.60
N LEU A 202 -31.10 -35.10 22.52
CA LEU A 202 -31.17 -35.43 23.95
C LEU A 202 -32.41 -34.85 24.63
N ALA A 203 -32.88 -33.68 24.19
CA ALA A 203 -34.10 -33.06 24.71
C ALA A 203 -35.37 -33.79 24.24
N TYR A 204 -35.33 -34.41 23.05
CA TYR A 204 -36.42 -35.23 22.51
C TYR A 204 -36.56 -36.61 23.16
N ASP A 205 -35.55 -37.08 23.88
CA ASP A 205 -35.63 -38.35 24.61
C ASP A 205 -36.75 -38.33 25.66
N GLU A 206 -37.71 -39.25 25.54
CA GLU A 206 -38.88 -39.37 26.41
C GLU A 206 -38.66 -40.30 27.62
N SER A 207 -37.43 -40.38 28.13
CA SER A 207 -37.07 -41.26 29.25
C SER A 207 -37.84 -41.02 30.56
N TYR A 208 -38.62 -39.94 30.67
CA TYR A 208 -39.58 -39.72 31.75
C TYR A 208 -40.77 -40.69 31.75
N LEU A 209 -41.05 -41.36 30.62
CA LEU A 209 -42.10 -42.39 30.55
C LEU A 209 -41.71 -43.68 31.31
N ASP A 210 -40.42 -43.89 31.55
CA ASP A 210 -39.91 -45.00 32.34
C ASP A 210 -39.69 -44.56 33.79
N PRO A 211 -40.43 -45.13 34.75
CA PRO A 211 -40.40 -44.70 36.15
C PRO A 211 -39.15 -45.12 36.92
N THR A 212 -38.26 -45.90 36.31
CA THR A 212 -37.01 -46.28 36.98
C THR A 212 -36.05 -45.09 37.07
N ASN A 213 -35.40 -44.94 38.23
CA ASN A 213 -34.34 -43.96 38.46
C ASN A 213 -34.72 -42.49 38.19
N LEU A 214 -36.00 -42.10 38.33
CA LEU A 214 -36.50 -40.76 38.01
C LEU A 214 -35.71 -39.62 38.69
N ARG A 215 -35.30 -39.78 39.95
CA ARG A 215 -34.46 -38.78 40.65
C ARG A 215 -33.14 -38.52 39.92
N ALA A 216 -32.48 -39.59 39.48
CA ALA A 216 -31.20 -39.49 38.77
C ALA A 216 -31.38 -38.89 37.37
N LYS A 217 -32.47 -39.23 36.67
CA LYS A 217 -32.84 -38.63 35.37
C LYS A 217 -33.10 -37.13 35.52
N LEU A 218 -33.87 -36.72 36.53
CA LEU A 218 -34.14 -35.32 36.83
C LEU A 218 -32.87 -34.55 37.15
N GLN A 219 -31.99 -35.08 38.01
CA GLN A 219 -30.72 -34.42 38.34
C GLN A 219 -29.82 -34.25 37.11
N LYS A 220 -29.72 -35.26 36.25
CA LYS A 220 -28.97 -35.16 34.98
C LYS A 220 -29.56 -34.09 34.06
N HIS A 221 -30.89 -34.00 33.96
CA HIS A 221 -31.55 -33.00 33.13
C HIS A 221 -31.38 -31.58 33.66
N LEU A 222 -31.39 -31.38 34.99
CA LEU A 222 -31.07 -30.06 35.57
C LEU A 222 -29.62 -29.63 35.29
N ALA A 223 -28.67 -30.57 35.26
CA ALA A 223 -27.30 -30.27 34.84
C ALA A 223 -27.23 -29.89 33.35
N PHE A 224 -28.02 -30.56 32.50
CA PHE A 224 -28.18 -30.20 31.09
C PHE A 224 -28.74 -28.77 30.91
N ASP A 225 -29.77 -28.37 31.66
CA ASP A 225 -30.31 -27.00 31.61
C ASP A 225 -29.29 -25.94 32.08
N SER A 226 -28.46 -26.27 33.06
CA SER A 226 -27.34 -25.41 33.48
C SER A 226 -26.35 -25.21 32.33
N GLU A 227 -26.01 -26.28 31.59
CA GLU A 227 -25.15 -26.20 30.40
C GLU A 227 -25.79 -25.33 29.30
N LEU A 228 -27.11 -25.43 29.08
CA LEU A 228 -27.82 -24.56 28.14
C LEU A 228 -27.70 -23.09 28.55
N THR A 229 -27.90 -22.77 29.83
CA THR A 229 -27.81 -21.40 30.35
C THR A 229 -26.40 -20.82 30.17
N GLU A 230 -25.35 -21.64 30.33
CA GLU A 230 -23.97 -21.20 30.08
C GLU A 230 -23.71 -20.94 28.59
N ASN A 231 -24.24 -21.79 27.70
CA ASN A 231 -24.06 -21.66 26.26
C ASN A 231 -24.90 -20.53 25.64
N GLU A 232 -25.92 -20.03 26.33
CA GLU A 232 -26.68 -18.84 25.92
C GLU A 232 -25.75 -17.63 25.69
N LYS A 233 -24.68 -17.50 26.48
CA LYS A 233 -23.68 -16.43 26.29
C LYS A 233 -22.96 -16.53 24.94
N ARG A 234 -22.70 -17.76 24.46
CA ARG A 234 -22.07 -17.98 23.15
C ARG A 234 -23.04 -17.62 22.02
N LEU A 235 -24.32 -17.97 22.17
CA LEU A 235 -25.36 -17.58 21.22
C LEU A 235 -25.43 -16.05 21.10
N VAL A 236 -25.58 -15.34 22.21
CA VAL A 236 -25.67 -13.87 22.24
C VAL A 236 -24.43 -13.22 21.61
N ALA A 237 -23.23 -13.77 21.84
CA ALA A 237 -22.01 -13.27 21.22
C ALA A 237 -22.02 -13.44 19.69
N VAL A 238 -22.47 -14.58 19.17
CA VAL A 238 -22.59 -14.84 17.72
C VAL A 238 -23.67 -13.96 17.09
N GLU A 239 -24.80 -13.77 17.77
CA GLU A 239 -25.84 -12.85 17.33
C GLU A 239 -25.32 -11.42 17.25
N ALA A 240 -24.62 -10.94 18.28
CA ALA A 240 -24.02 -9.61 18.29
C ALA A 240 -23.02 -9.44 17.13
N GLN A 241 -22.21 -10.47 16.84
CA GLN A 241 -21.29 -10.47 15.70
C GLN A 241 -22.04 -10.37 14.37
N GLY A 242 -23.10 -11.18 14.18
CA GLY A 242 -23.91 -11.15 12.96
C GLY A 242 -24.67 -9.83 12.76
N GLU A 243 -25.27 -9.29 13.81
CA GLU A 243 -25.94 -7.98 13.77
C GLU A 243 -24.96 -6.84 13.46
N GLN A 244 -23.72 -6.93 13.98
CA GLN A 244 -22.67 -5.97 13.64
C GLN A 244 -22.30 -6.04 12.15
N LEU A 245 -22.16 -7.25 11.57
CA LEU A 245 -21.92 -7.43 10.13
C LEU A 245 -23.04 -6.82 9.28
N ILE A 246 -24.31 -6.99 9.70
CA ILE A 246 -25.47 -6.40 9.03
C ILE A 246 -25.44 -4.87 9.13
N LYS A 247 -25.12 -4.34 10.31
CA LYS A 247 -25.01 -2.90 10.56
C LYS A 247 -23.90 -2.25 9.73
N GLU A 248 -22.78 -2.95 9.56
CA GLU A 248 -21.66 -2.56 8.69
C GLU A 248 -21.99 -2.66 7.18
N LYS A 249 -23.22 -3.10 6.82
CA LYS A 249 -23.67 -3.33 5.44
C LYS A 249 -22.76 -4.30 4.68
N HIS A 250 -22.34 -5.36 5.35
CA HIS A 250 -21.54 -6.42 4.75
C HIS A 250 -22.21 -6.96 3.46
N PHE A 251 -21.42 -7.27 2.44
CA PHE A 251 -21.94 -7.71 1.13
C PHE A 251 -22.76 -9.01 1.21
N MET A 252 -22.52 -9.85 2.23
CA MET A 252 -23.30 -11.06 2.55
C MET A 252 -24.34 -10.87 3.67
N SER A 253 -24.87 -9.65 3.86
CA SER A 253 -25.84 -9.37 4.95
C SER A 253 -27.08 -10.27 4.92
N GLU A 254 -27.58 -10.64 3.73
CA GLU A 254 -28.74 -11.52 3.62
C GLU A 254 -28.45 -12.94 4.12
N GLN A 255 -27.28 -13.47 3.78
CA GLN A 255 -26.80 -14.77 4.26
C GLN A 255 -26.58 -14.75 5.77
N VAL A 256 -26.02 -13.67 6.31
CA VAL A 256 -25.87 -13.47 7.76
C VAL A 256 -27.24 -13.49 8.45
N ARG A 257 -28.25 -12.79 7.93
CA ARG A 257 -29.61 -12.82 8.47
C ARG A 257 -30.22 -14.21 8.45
N ALA A 258 -30.05 -14.95 7.34
CA ALA A 258 -30.55 -16.32 7.23
C ALA A 258 -29.91 -17.24 8.29
N GLN A 259 -28.59 -17.14 8.48
CA GLN A 259 -27.87 -17.93 9.48
C GLN A 259 -28.27 -17.57 10.92
N LEU A 260 -28.46 -16.28 11.22
CA LEU A 260 -29.01 -15.86 12.52
C LEU A 260 -30.42 -16.39 12.75
N GLY A 261 -31.28 -16.38 11.72
CA GLY A 261 -32.63 -16.92 11.80
C GLY A 261 -32.66 -18.41 12.10
N GLU A 262 -31.84 -19.19 11.40
CA GLU A 262 -31.69 -20.64 11.65
C GLU A 262 -31.20 -20.91 13.07
N LEU A 263 -30.17 -20.19 13.51
CA LEU A 263 -29.60 -20.32 14.84
C LEU A 263 -30.61 -19.97 15.95
N ARG A 264 -31.35 -18.87 15.79
CA ARG A 264 -32.43 -18.45 16.72
C ARG A 264 -33.53 -19.50 16.80
N SER A 265 -34.02 -19.96 15.65
CA SER A 265 -35.08 -20.97 15.58
C SER A 265 -34.67 -22.28 16.25
N GLY A 266 -33.47 -22.78 15.97
CA GLY A 266 -32.97 -24.01 16.58
C GLY A 266 -32.79 -23.88 18.09
N TRP A 267 -32.32 -22.72 18.56
CA TRP A 267 -32.17 -22.45 19.99
C TRP A 267 -33.51 -22.37 20.73
N ASP A 268 -34.49 -21.67 20.17
CA ASP A 268 -35.82 -21.54 20.76
C ASP A 268 -36.54 -22.89 20.82
N GLU A 269 -36.37 -23.74 19.80
CA GLU A 269 -36.86 -25.12 19.81
C GLU A 269 -36.20 -25.92 20.95
N LEU A 270 -34.87 -25.86 21.07
CA LEU A 270 -34.12 -26.57 22.11
C LEU A 270 -34.56 -26.15 23.51
N ARG A 271 -34.70 -24.84 23.75
CA ARG A 271 -35.17 -24.29 25.02
C ARG A 271 -36.59 -24.78 25.34
N THR A 272 -37.48 -24.75 24.36
CA THR A 272 -38.88 -25.19 24.52
C THR A 272 -38.94 -26.69 24.86
N LYS A 273 -38.18 -27.52 24.14
CA LYS A 273 -38.14 -28.97 24.38
C LYS A 273 -37.52 -29.32 25.72
N SER A 274 -36.43 -28.66 26.11
CA SER A 274 -35.81 -28.89 27.42
C SER A 274 -36.74 -28.49 28.57
N ALA A 275 -37.45 -27.37 28.44
CA ALA A 275 -38.43 -26.94 29.44
C ALA A 275 -39.58 -27.94 29.59
N LEU A 276 -40.13 -28.44 28.48
CA LEU A 276 -41.17 -29.48 28.49
C LEU A 276 -40.69 -30.77 29.16
N LYS A 277 -39.47 -31.23 28.83
CA LYS A 277 -38.88 -32.43 29.43
C LYS A 277 -38.66 -32.25 30.93
N THR A 278 -38.22 -31.08 31.37
CA THR A 278 -38.10 -30.74 32.79
C THR A 278 -39.43 -30.85 33.52
N GLN A 279 -40.49 -30.26 32.95
CA GLN A 279 -41.83 -30.32 33.51
C GLN A 279 -42.30 -31.78 33.64
N ARG A 280 -42.23 -32.56 32.56
CA ARG A 280 -42.66 -33.97 32.56
C ARG A 280 -41.87 -34.84 33.53
N LEU A 281 -40.57 -34.63 33.66
CA LEU A 281 -39.74 -35.34 34.65
C LEU A 281 -40.12 -35.02 36.10
N ARG A 282 -40.48 -33.76 36.38
CA ARG A 282 -40.95 -33.36 37.71
C ARG A 282 -42.31 -33.97 38.03
N GLU A 283 -43.26 -33.87 37.12
CA GLU A 283 -44.61 -34.46 37.27
C GLU A 283 -44.51 -35.99 37.47
N ALA A 284 -43.71 -36.69 36.67
CA ALA A 284 -43.48 -38.12 36.82
C ALA A 284 -42.83 -38.47 38.16
N TYR A 285 -41.86 -37.67 38.62
CA TYR A 285 -41.20 -37.86 39.90
C TYR A 285 -42.16 -37.65 41.08
N GLU A 286 -42.99 -36.61 41.05
CA GLU A 286 -43.98 -36.30 42.08
C GLU A 286 -45.06 -37.40 42.13
N ALA A 287 -45.58 -37.84 40.99
CA ALA A 287 -46.58 -38.90 40.91
C ALA A 287 -46.08 -40.27 41.41
N HIS A 288 -44.76 -40.51 41.42
CA HIS A 288 -44.14 -41.75 41.89
C HIS A 288 -43.59 -41.68 43.31
N THR A 289 -43.59 -40.49 43.92
CA THR A 289 -43.13 -40.27 45.30
C THR A 289 -44.28 -40.01 46.28
N LEU A 290 -45.50 -39.81 45.77
CA LEU A 290 -46.78 -39.84 46.50
C LEU A 290 -47.34 -41.27 46.56
#